data_AF-A0AAU5GY12-F1
#
_entry.id   AF-A0AAU5GY12-F1
#
_cell.length_a   1.000
_cell.length_b   1.000
_cell.length_c   1.000
_cell.angle_alpha   90.00
_cell.angle_beta   90.00
_cell.angle_gamma   90.00
#
_symmetry.space_group_name_H-M   'P 1'
#
loop_
_entity.id
_entity.type
_entity.pdbx_description
1 polymer ?
#
loop_
_entity_poly.entity_id
_entity_poly.type
_entity_poly.pdbx_seq_one_letter_code
_entity_poly.pdbx_strand_id
1 'polypeptide(L)'
;MHGEGEQRHDAAQWSPWDSDAWYAARDATAALRDVLTAAGMERDFPYLRAELNAFGHGLIELGRISPETAERLAELLRRAMSCTRSTDTACSHPTD
;
A
#
# COMPACT_ATOMS: atom_id res chain seq x y z
N MET A 1 16.87 -33.47 38.52
CA MET A 1 17.07 -32.16 37.87
C MET A 1 16.34 -32.18 36.53
N HIS A 2 15.05 -31.81 36.51
CA HIS A 2 14.31 -31.66 35.26
C HIS A 2 14.55 -30.25 34.76
N GLY A 3 15.44 -30.10 33.77
CA GLY A 3 15.66 -28.84 33.09
C GLY A 3 14.49 -28.58 32.16
N GLU A 4 13.69 -27.58 32.50
CA GLU A 4 12.61 -27.04 31.68
C GLU A 4 13.19 -26.68 30.32
N GLY A 5 12.80 -27.45 29.30
CA GLY A 5 13.05 -27.13 27.90
C GLY A 5 12.20 -25.92 27.56
N GLU A 6 12.71 -24.74 27.92
CA GLU A 6 12.24 -23.45 27.47
C GLU A 6 12.07 -23.57 25.96
N GLN A 7 10.80 -23.56 25.51
CA GLN A 7 10.46 -23.53 24.11
C GLN A 7 11.05 -22.24 23.55
N ARG A 8 12.31 -22.32 23.13
CA ARG A 8 12.93 -21.36 22.25
C ARG A 8 12.06 -21.39 21.02
N HIS A 9 11.12 -20.44 20.95
CA HIS A 9 10.44 -20.09 19.72
C HIS A 9 11.55 -19.98 18.68
N ASP A 10 11.60 -20.98 17.81
CA ASP A 10 12.61 -21.07 16.79
C ASP A 10 12.41 -19.84 15.92
N ALA A 11 13.31 -18.87 16.04
CA ALA A 11 13.27 -17.62 15.28
C ALA A 11 13.36 -17.87 13.76
N ALA A 12 13.54 -19.12 13.35
CA ALA A 12 13.48 -19.62 11.99
C ALA A 12 12.09 -20.11 11.54
N GLN A 13 11.01 -19.95 12.31
CA GLN A 13 9.65 -20.23 11.82
C GLN A 13 9.09 -19.07 10.99
N TRP A 14 9.78 -18.72 9.89
CA TRP A 14 9.26 -17.76 8.92
C TRP A 14 8.31 -18.48 7.96
N SER A 15 7.01 -18.40 8.22
CA SER A 15 5.98 -18.84 7.26
C SER A 15 5.45 -17.62 6.50
N PRO A 16 5.66 -17.53 5.18
CA PRO A 16 5.11 -16.44 4.36
C PRO A 16 3.58 -16.32 4.44
N TRP A 17 2.92 -17.40 4.85
CA TRP A 17 1.46 -17.53 4.93
C TRP A 17 0.84 -16.87 6.17
N ASP A 18 1.62 -16.66 7.24
CA ASP A 18 1.17 -16.05 8.51
C ASP A 18 1.61 -14.59 8.68
N SER A 19 2.26 -14.01 7.67
CA SER A 19 2.74 -12.63 7.76
C SER A 19 1.61 -11.66 7.41
N ASP A 20 0.97 -11.05 8.42
CA ASP A 20 0.02 -9.94 8.24
C ASP A 20 0.55 -8.86 7.29
N ALA A 21 1.86 -8.63 7.33
CA ALA A 21 2.56 -7.68 6.47
C ALA A 21 2.47 -8.02 4.96
N TRP A 22 2.43 -9.30 4.59
CA TRP A 22 2.26 -9.73 3.19
C TRP A 22 0.86 -9.39 2.69
N TYR A 23 -0.16 -9.73 3.48
CA TYR A 23 -1.55 -9.42 3.13
C TYR A 23 -1.76 -7.91 3.07
N ALA A 24 -1.24 -7.14 4.04
CA ALA A 24 -1.31 -5.68 4.02
C ALA A 24 -0.67 -5.08 2.74
N ALA A 25 0.52 -5.55 2.34
CA ALA A 25 1.16 -5.08 1.11
C ALA A 25 0.37 -5.45 -0.15
N ARG A 26 -0.16 -6.68 -0.20
CA ARG A 26 -0.98 -7.17 -1.31
C ARG A 26 -2.27 -6.36 -1.44
N ASP A 27 -2.97 -6.14 -0.35
CA ASP A 27 -4.25 -5.42 -0.34
C ASP A 27 -4.04 -3.95 -0.70
N ALA A 28 -3.00 -3.31 -0.15
CA ALA A 28 -2.63 -1.95 -0.51
C ALA A 28 -2.24 -1.82 -1.99
N THR A 29 -1.53 -2.81 -2.55
CA THR A 29 -1.20 -2.86 -3.99
C THR A 29 -2.45 -2.98 -4.85
N ALA A 30 -3.40 -3.84 -4.45
CA ALA A 30 -4.68 -3.98 -5.15
C ALA A 30 -5.49 -2.68 -5.12
N ALA A 31 -5.61 -2.05 -3.95
CA ALA A 31 -6.29 -0.77 -3.79
C ALA A 31 -5.63 0.33 -4.66
N LEU A 32 -4.30 0.40 -4.69
CA LEU A 32 -3.58 1.35 -5.54
C LEU A 32 -3.85 1.10 -7.02
N ARG A 33 -3.79 -0.16 -7.47
CA ARG A 33 -4.10 -0.53 -8.85
C ARG A 33 -5.51 -0.10 -9.24
N ASP A 34 -6.48 -0.31 -8.36
CA ASP A 34 -7.88 0.01 -8.64
C ASP A 34 -8.08 1.53 -8.80
N VAL A 35 -7.42 2.34 -7.95
CA VAL A 35 -7.42 3.82 -8.09
C VAL A 35 -6.74 4.27 -9.38
N LEU A 36 -5.57 3.70 -9.71
CA LEU A 36 -4.84 4.04 -10.94
C LEU A 36 -5.63 3.65 -12.19
N THR A 37 -6.35 2.53 -12.15
CA THR A 37 -7.26 2.10 -13.21
C THR A 37 -8.43 3.07 -13.36
N ALA A 38 -9.04 3.49 -12.25
CA ALA A 38 -10.09 4.50 -12.27
C ALA A 38 -9.60 5.86 -12.81
N ALA A 39 -8.31 6.16 -12.66
CA ALA A 39 -7.65 7.33 -13.23
C ALA A 39 -7.21 7.15 -14.70
N GLY A 40 -7.43 5.99 -15.32
CA GLY A 40 -7.04 5.69 -16.70
C GLY A 40 -5.52 5.51 -16.90
N MET A 41 -4.82 5.08 -15.86
CA MET A 41 -3.36 4.87 -15.84
C MET A 41 -2.96 3.39 -15.73
N GLU A 42 -3.85 2.45 -16.00
CA GLU A 42 -3.62 1.02 -15.80
C GLU A 42 -2.44 0.46 -16.61
N ARG A 43 -2.13 1.09 -17.75
CA ARG A 43 -1.01 0.70 -18.63
C ARG A 43 0.32 1.34 -18.26
N ASP A 44 0.29 2.36 -17.41
CA ASP A 44 1.46 3.16 -17.05
C ASP A 44 2.30 2.51 -15.94
N PHE A 45 1.75 1.52 -15.23
CA PHE A 45 2.40 0.83 -14.11
C PHE A 45 2.48 -0.71 -14.32
N PRO A 46 3.17 -1.19 -15.37
CA PRO A 46 3.22 -2.61 -15.69
C PRO A 46 3.95 -3.48 -14.65
N TYR A 47 4.72 -2.86 -13.75
CA TYR A 47 5.52 -3.54 -12.74
C TYR A 47 5.03 -3.34 -11.31
N LEU A 48 3.82 -2.78 -11.13
CA LEU A 48 3.22 -2.58 -9.81
C LEU A 48 3.07 -3.92 -9.08
N ARG A 49 3.75 -4.09 -7.93
CA ARG A 49 3.72 -5.34 -7.15
C ARG A 49 3.91 -5.11 -5.65
N ALA A 50 3.36 -6.05 -4.87
CA ALA A 50 3.64 -6.16 -3.45
C ALA A 50 4.93 -6.95 -3.22
N GLU A 51 5.69 -6.57 -2.19
CA GLU A 51 6.92 -7.24 -1.78
C GLU A 51 7.01 -7.40 -0.25
N LEU A 52 7.82 -8.35 0.18
CA LEU A 52 8.31 -8.46 1.54
C LEU A 52 9.84 -8.32 1.52
N ASN A 53 10.37 -7.46 2.39
CA ASN A 53 11.81 -7.45 2.60
C ASN A 53 12.26 -8.58 3.54
N ALA A 54 13.57 -8.75 3.70
CA ALA A 54 14.17 -9.75 4.59
C ALA A 54 13.82 -9.58 6.07
N PHE A 55 13.28 -8.42 6.47
CA PHE A 55 12.81 -8.15 7.84
C PHE A 55 11.32 -8.45 8.02
N GLY A 56 10.62 -8.91 6.98
CA GLY A 56 9.18 -9.19 7.03
C GLY A 56 8.30 -7.94 6.90
N HIS A 57 8.84 -6.79 6.48
CA HIS A 57 8.00 -5.61 6.21
C HIS A 57 7.43 -5.64 4.80
N GLY A 58 6.13 -5.36 4.71
CA GLY A 58 5.40 -5.20 3.46
C GLY A 58 5.77 -3.90 2.74
N LEU A 59 6.05 -4.00 1.45
CA LEU A 59 6.45 -2.90 0.57
C LEU A 59 5.62 -2.96 -0.72
N ILE A 60 5.50 -1.82 -1.40
CA ILE A 60 4.88 -1.73 -2.73
C ILE A 60 5.91 -1.14 -3.68
N GLU A 61 6.21 -1.86 -4.75
CA GLU A 61 7.11 -1.41 -5.80
C GLU A 61 6.30 -0.99 -7.02
N LEU A 62 6.48 0.25 -7.50
CA LEU A 62 5.88 0.73 -8.76
C LEU A 62 6.67 0.26 -10.00
N GLY A 63 7.94 -0.08 -9.81
CA GLY A 63 8.91 -0.37 -10.86
C GLY A 63 9.28 0.86 -11.69
N ARG A 64 9.73 0.63 -12.93
CA ARG A 64 10.11 1.71 -13.86
C ARG A 64 8.87 2.31 -14.49
N ILE A 65 8.75 3.63 -14.40
CA ILE A 65 7.71 4.45 -15.03
C ILE A 65 8.35 5.52 -15.91
N SER A 66 7.63 6.03 -16.90
CA SER A 66 8.13 7.13 -17.74
C SER A 66 8.04 8.47 -17.00
N PRO A 67 8.79 9.51 -17.43
CA PRO A 67 8.65 10.85 -16.89
C PRO A 67 7.21 11.37 -16.97
N GLU A 68 6.52 11.14 -18.09
CA GLU A 68 5.14 11.56 -18.32
C GLU A 68 4.16 10.88 -17.34
N THR A 69 4.38 9.59 -17.05
CA THR A 69 3.62 8.86 -16.03
C THR A 69 3.86 9.46 -14.64
N ALA A 70 5.11 9.78 -14.30
CA ALA A 70 5.44 10.36 -13.00
C ALA A 70 4.79 11.74 -12.81
N GLU A 71 4.76 12.58 -13.85
CA GLU A 71 4.08 13.87 -13.84
C GLU A 71 2.58 13.73 -13.61
N ARG A 72 1.92 12.80 -14.31
CA ARG A 72 0.50 12.50 -14.14
C ARG A 72 0.19 12.02 -12.73
N LEU A 73 1.01 11.12 -12.18
CA LEU A 73 0.87 10.65 -10.80
C LEU A 73 1.02 11.80 -9.80
N ALA A 74 2.03 12.65 -9.97
CA ALA A 74 2.24 13.81 -9.11
C ALA A 74 1.06 14.79 -9.14
N GLU A 75 0.49 15.03 -10.32
CA GLU A 75 -0.68 15.89 -10.48
C GLU A 75 -1.94 15.28 -9.82
N LEU A 76 -2.15 13.97 -9.93
CA LEU A 76 -3.23 13.27 -9.21
C LEU A 76 -3.10 13.41 -7.69
N LEU A 77 -1.89 13.19 -7.16
CA LEU A 77 -1.63 13.34 -5.72
C LEU A 77 -1.84 14.79 -5.26
N ARG A 78 -1.41 15.77 -6.06
CA ARG A 78 -1.64 17.20 -5.78
C ARG A 78 -3.14 17.51 -5.72
N ARG A 79 -3.94 17.01 -6.65
CA ARG A 79 -5.40 17.19 -6.65
C ARG A 79 -6.05 16.55 -5.43
N ALA A 80 -5.68 15.33 -5.10
CA ALA A 80 -6.20 14.63 -3.92
C ALA A 80 -5.91 15.40 -2.61
N MET A 81 -4.68 15.92 -2.45
CA MET A 81 -4.29 16.74 -1.30
C MET A 81 -5.05 18.07 -1.21
N SER A 82 -5.46 18.64 -2.34
CA SER A 82 -6.30 19.85 -2.38
C SER A 82 -7.75 19.53 -2.01
N CYS A 83 -8.31 18.41 -2.51
CA CYS A 83 -9.68 17.99 -2.19
C CYS A 83 -9.87 17.63 -0.71
N THR A 84 -8.94 16.90 -0.10
CA THR A 84 -9.03 16.51 1.33
C THR A 84 -8.91 17.70 2.28
N ARG A 85 -8.43 18.85 1.81
CA ARG A 85 -8.30 20.07 2.61
C ARG A 85 -9.58 20.90 2.61
N SER A 86 -10.50 20.63 1.68
CA SER A 86 -11.81 21.28 1.56
C SER A 86 -12.93 20.53 2.29
N THR A 87 -12.70 19.29 2.75
CA THR A 87 -13.68 18.51 3.49
C THR A 87 -13.89 18.98 4.94
N ASP A 88 -13.19 20.03 5.38
CA ASP A 88 -13.35 20.62 6.73
C ASP A 88 -14.42 21.74 6.80
N THR A 89 -15.20 22.01 5.74
CA THR A 89 -16.18 23.13 5.78
C THR A 89 -17.53 22.90 5.08
N ALA A 90 -17.82 21.75 4.48
CA ALA A 90 -19.03 21.63 3.64
C ALA A 90 -19.97 20.45 3.97
N CYS A 91 -20.16 20.12 5.25
CA CYS A 91 -21.33 19.33 5.67
C CYS A 91 -22.08 20.00 6.84
N SER A 92 -22.40 21.28 6.66
CA SER A 92 -23.54 21.90 7.35
C SER A 92 -24.52 22.34 6.27
N HIS A 93 -25.52 21.48 6.00
CA HIS A 93 -26.70 21.88 5.26
C HIS A 93 -27.44 22.97 6.05
N PRO A 94 -27.89 24.07 5.42
CA PRO A 94 -28.92 24.91 6.01
C PRO A 94 -30.26 24.18 5.86
N THR A 95 -30.86 23.79 6.99
CA THR A 95 -32.30 23.49 7.05
C THR A 95 -33.06 24.79 6.88
N ASP A 96 -33.82 24.89 5.78
CA ASP A 96 -35.03 25.70 5.70
C ASP A 96 -36.08 25.20 6.71
#